data_AF-A0A7D4TJN2-F1
#
_entry.id   AF-A0A7D4TJN2-F1
#
_cell.length_a   1.000
_cell.length_b   1.000
_cell.length_c   1.000
_cell.angle_alpha   90.00
_cell.angle_beta   90.00
_cell.angle_gamma   90.00
#
_symmetry.space_group_name_H-M   'P 1'
#
loop_
_entity.id
_entity.type
_entity.pdbx_description
1 polymer ?
#
loop_
_entity_poly.entity_id
_entity_poly.type
_entity_poly.pdbx_seq_one_letter_code
_entity_poly.pdbx_strand_id
1 'polypeptide(L)' 'MGRGRQKAKNTKVARELKYYSPATDYSALEAELSTKSGDDQYEDKWADLYEDDEEEPAAPDDDRVVELDDEK' A
#
# COMPACT_ATOMS: atom_id res chain seq x y z
N MET A 1 11.68 -6.85 40.68
CA MET A 1 11.25 -5.42 40.68
C MET A 1 11.69 -4.66 39.40
N GLY A 2 11.53 -5.21 38.18
CA GLY A 2 12.04 -4.56 36.94
C GLY A 2 11.03 -4.28 35.83
N ARG A 3 9.82 -4.84 35.92
CA ARG A 3 8.84 -4.83 34.80
C ARG A 3 8.23 -3.46 34.54
N GLY A 4 7.97 -2.64 35.56
CA GLY A 4 7.38 -1.30 35.39
C GLY A 4 8.27 -0.35 34.59
N ARG A 5 9.59 -0.40 34.84
CA ARG A 5 10.58 0.41 34.11
C ARG A 5 10.72 -0.04 32.66
N GLN A 6 10.70 -1.35 32.40
CA GLN A 6 10.68 -1.88 31.03
C GLN A 6 9.40 -1.47 30.29
N LYS A 7 8.24 -1.58 30.92
CA LYS A 7 6.96 -1.15 30.33
C LYS A 7 7.00 0.34 29.96
N ALA A 8 7.46 1.20 30.86
CA ALA A 8 7.59 2.63 30.60
C ALA A 8 8.55 2.94 29.43
N LYS A 9 9.70 2.26 29.38
CA LYS A 9 10.65 2.39 28.25
C LYS A 9 10.03 1.95 26.93
N ASN A 10 9.34 0.82 26.91
CA ASN A 10 8.72 0.28 25.70
C ASN A 10 7.59 1.18 25.21
N THR A 11 6.76 1.74 26.10
CA THR A 11 5.72 2.70 25.71
C THR A 11 6.31 3.98 25.12
N LYS A 12 7.44 4.45 25.65
CA LYS A 12 8.15 5.61 25.09
C LYS A 12 8.65 5.32 23.67
N VAL A 13 9.36 4.20 23.48
CA VAL A 13 9.86 3.78 22.17
C VAL A 13 8.73 3.56 21.18
N ALA A 14 7.64 2.91 21.59
CA ALA A 14 6.48 2.68 20.73
C ALA A 14 5.83 4.01 20.28
N ARG A 15 5.78 5.01 21.16
CA ARG A 15 5.28 6.34 20.80
C ARG A 15 6.22 7.04 19.83
N GLU A 16 7.53 6.97 20.07
CA GLU A 16 8.53 7.50 19.15
C GLU A 16 8.37 6.86 17.78
N LEU A 17 8.29 5.53 17.69
CA LEU A 17 8.07 4.81 16.42
C LEU A 17 6.74 5.16 15.74
N LYS A 18 5.64 5.28 16.51
CA LYS A 18 4.32 5.59 15.95
C LYS A 18 4.28 6.97 15.28
N TYR A 19 4.97 7.95 15.87
CA TYR A 19 5.00 9.33 15.39
C TYR A 19 6.33 9.70 14.74
N TYR A 20 7.19 8.71 14.45
CA TYR A 20 8.44 8.92 13.75
C TYR A 20 8.13 9.13 12.27
N SER A 21 8.30 10.36 11.81
CA SER A 21 8.43 10.66 10.39
C SER A 21 9.93 10.81 10.11
N PRO A 22 10.56 9.91 9.33
CA PRO A 22 11.92 10.13 8.88
C PRO A 22 12.00 11.43 8.07
N ALA A 23 13.11 12.15 8.21
CA ALA A 23 13.43 13.24 7.31
C ALA A 23 13.84 12.65 5.96
N THR A 24 13.15 13.02 4.90
CA THR A 24 13.49 12.63 3.52
C THR A 24 14.53 13.58 2.97
N ASP A 25 15.63 13.06 2.43
CA ASP A 25 16.60 13.87 1.71
C ASP A 25 16.09 14.14 0.28
N TYR A 26 15.49 15.32 0.11
CA TYR A 26 14.94 15.74 -1.18
C TYR A 26 16.03 15.96 -2.24
N SER A 27 17.26 16.29 -1.84
CA SER A 27 18.35 16.55 -2.78
C SER A 27 18.84 15.25 -3.44
N ALA A 28 18.94 14.17 -2.66
CA ALA A 28 19.25 12.84 -3.18
C ALA A 28 18.13 12.34 -4.10
N LEU A 29 16.87 12.51 -3.70
CA LEU A 29 15.70 12.11 -4.49
C LEU A 29 15.65 12.79 -5.86
N GLU A 30 15.91 14.10 -5.91
CA GLU A 30 15.94 14.86 -7.17
C GLU A 30 17.05 14.37 -8.12
N ALA A 31 18.23 14.06 -7.59
CA ALA A 31 19.33 13.51 -8.38
C ALA A 31 18.99 12.15 -9.01
N GLU A 32 18.28 11.28 -8.27
CA GLU A 32 17.83 9.98 -8.78
C GLU A 32 16.70 10.09 -9.82
N LEU A 33 15.82 11.09 -9.69
CA LEU A 33 14.74 11.34 -10.65
C LEU A 33 15.25 11.97 -11.94
N SER A 34 16.17 12.95 -11.83
CA SER A 34 16.74 13.63 -12.99
C SER A 34 17.57 12.70 -13.87
N THR A 35 18.25 11.70 -13.31
CA THR A 35 18.99 10.68 -14.08
C THR A 35 18.09 9.69 -14.82
N LYS A 36 16.82 9.57 -14.45
CA LYS A 36 15.85 8.63 -15.02
C LYS A 36 14.99 9.22 -16.15
N SER A 37 15.13 10.50 -16.46
CA SER A 37 14.28 11.22 -17.44
C SER A 37 14.60 10.93 -18.93
N GLY A 38 15.28 9.82 -19.24
CA GLY A 38 15.48 9.38 -20.62
C GLY A 38 14.31 8.51 -21.08
N ASP A 39 13.62 8.95 -22.14
CA ASP A 39 12.48 8.43 -22.94
C ASP A 39 11.82 7.05 -22.63
N ASP A 40 12.50 6.07 -22.05
CA ASP A 40 12.03 4.67 -21.91
C ASP A 40 11.11 4.41 -20.69
N GLN A 41 10.66 5.45 -19.98
CA GLN A 41 9.86 5.30 -18.74
C GLN A 41 8.35 5.40 -18.93
N TYR A 42 7.90 5.89 -20.08
CA TYR A 42 6.47 6.07 -20.39
C TYR A 42 5.87 4.87 -21.14
N GLU A 43 6.66 3.84 -21.42
CA GLU A 43 6.18 2.59 -21.97
C GLU A 43 5.56 1.74 -20.84
N ASP A 44 4.28 1.39 -21.00
CA ASP A 44 3.62 0.47 -20.08
C ASP A 44 4.15 -0.95 -20.31
N LYS A 45 5.04 -1.38 -19.42
CA LYS A 45 5.73 -2.69 -19.47
C LYS A 45 4.78 -3.87 -19.32
N TRP A 46 3.52 -3.63 -19.01
CA TRP A 46 2.51 -4.66 -18.74
C TRP A 46 1.35 -4.62 -19.73
N ALA A 47 1.37 -3.72 -20.73
CA ALA A 47 0.32 -3.64 -21.74
C ALA A 47 0.08 -4.99 -22.44
N ASP A 48 1.15 -5.70 -22.79
CA ASP A 48 1.10 -7.01 -23.46
C ASP A 48 0.48 -8.14 -22.61
N LEU A 49 0.31 -7.95 -21.30
CA LEU A 49 -0.20 -8.99 -20.39
C LEU A 49 -1.73 -9.03 -20.34
N TYR A 50 -2.41 -7.96 -20.79
CA TYR A 50 -3.86 -7.78 -20.61
C TYR A 50 -4.63 -7.54 -21.91
N GLU A 51 -3.97 -7.62 -23.07
CA GLU A 51 -4.59 -7.33 -24.37
C GLU A 51 -5.68 -8.34 -24.79
N ASP A 52 -5.89 -9.44 -24.05
CA ASP A 52 -6.78 -10.55 -24.44
C ASP A 52 -8.01 -10.75 -23.51
N ASP A 53 -8.19 -9.94 -22.44
CA ASP A 53 -9.28 -10.09 -21.45
C ASP A 53 -10.48 -9.14 -21.67
N GLU A 54 -10.49 -8.33 -22.74
CA GLU A 54 -11.57 -7.35 -23.00
C GLU A 54 -12.79 -7.89 -23.75
N GLU A 55 -12.85 -9.19 -24.09
CA GLU A 55 -13.97 -9.78 -24.85
C GLU A 55 -14.69 -10.93 -24.13
N GLU A 56 -15.07 -10.77 -22.86
CA GLU A 56 -16.10 -11.61 -22.24
C GLU A 56 -17.25 -10.75 -21.67
N PRO A 57 -18.45 -10.74 -22.29
CA PRO A 57 -19.59 -10.00 -21.74
C PRO A 57 -20.02 -10.67 -20.42
N ALA A 58 -19.88 -9.96 -19.31
CA ALA A 58 -20.34 -10.39 -18.00
C ALA A 58 -21.84 -10.78 -18.05
N ALA A 59 -22.15 -12.06 -17.85
CA ALA A 59 -23.51 -12.55 -17.76
C ALA A 59 -24.22 -11.91 -16.54
N PRO A 60 -25.40 -11.28 -16.72
CA PRO A 60 -26.03 -10.52 -15.65
C PRO A 60 -27.00 -11.41 -14.87
N ASP A 61 -26.52 -12.36 -14.07
CA ASP A 61 -27.38 -13.12 -13.14
C ASP A 61 -26.59 -13.54 -11.88
N ASP A 62 -26.34 -12.61 -10.94
CA ASP A 62 -25.86 -12.92 -9.59
C ASP A 62 -27.00 -12.75 -8.57
N ASP A 63 -27.95 -13.70 -8.55
CA ASP A 63 -29.05 -13.80 -7.57
C ASP A 63 -28.55 -14.36 -6.22
N ARG A 64 -27.62 -13.65 -5.58
CA ARG A 64 -27.19 -14.00 -4.21
C ARG A 64 -28.15 -13.43 -3.18
N VAL A 65 -29.09 -14.26 -2.73
CA VAL A 65 -29.91 -13.99 -1.55
C VAL A 65 -29.02 -14.08 -0.31
N VAL A 66 -28.67 -12.93 0.27
CA VAL A 66 -28.02 -12.84 1.58
C VAL A 66 -29.08 -13.01 2.66
N GLU A 67 -29.15 -14.18 3.29
CA GLU A 67 -29.95 -14.40 4.50
C GLU A 67 -29.25 -13.66 5.66
N LEU A 68 -29.85 -12.54 6.09
CA LEU A 68 -29.44 -11.84 7.29
C LEU A 68 -30.01 -12.63 8.48
N ASP A 69 -29.14 -13.34 9.21
CA ASP A 69 -29.46 -13.91 10.51
C ASP A 69 -29.74 -12.77 11.51
N ASP A 70 -31.00 -12.37 11.60
CA ASP A 70 -31.54 -11.62 12.73
C ASP A 70 -31.71 -12.58 13.92
N GLU A 71 -30.68 -12.73 14.77
CA GLU A 71 -30.84 -13.41 16.06
C GLU A 71 -30.39 -12.55 17.25
N LYS A 72 -31.43 -11.97 17.85
CA LYS A 72 -31.72 -11.58 19.25
C LYS A 72 -30.63 -11.59 20.33
#